data_AF-A0A5S3NE70-F1
#
_entry.id   AF-A0A5S3NE70-F1
#
_cell.length_a   1.000
_cell.length_b   1.000
_cell.length_c   1.000
_cell.angle_alpha   90.00
_cell.angle_beta   90.00
_cell.angle_gamma   90.00
#
_symmetry.space_group_name_H-M   'P 1'
#
loop_
_entity.id
_entity.type
_entity.pdbx_description
1 polymer ?
#
loop_
_entity_poly.entity_id
_entity_poly.type
_entity_poly.pdbx_seq_one_letter_code
_entity_poly.pdbx_strand_id
1 'polypeptide(L)'
;MRKIFLSIVLLLTVSISWSQRNQIIAYIDMEYILENVPEYLEAQNTLDEKVVKWRKTLDKEARFIEVLKSDLANEKAILTKDLIEEKEEEIALKQDELRRLESLYFGPNGDMFLLRKQLVKPIQDQVYNAIQGIAARKKYDFVFDKSSELVMLYSNKKYDISDLVLATIDRTRLIDNKNAKREEKKNATKELTPQQKQALAKKEAAVEKQLSDREAKKKALEERRKELIRKREEKRELLRKKKEALRKKKEDQKKEQEKKDENNN
;
A
#
# COMPACT_ATOMS: atom_id res chain seq x y z
N MET A 1 -81.77 19.89 -3.35
CA MET A 1 -81.06 18.63 -3.68
C MET A 1 -80.21 18.71 -4.94
N ARG A 2 -80.71 19.17 -6.10
CA ARG A 2 -79.91 19.27 -7.36
C ARG A 2 -78.60 20.06 -7.24
N LYS A 3 -78.61 21.18 -6.49
CA LYS A 3 -77.41 22.01 -6.27
C LYS A 3 -76.34 21.32 -5.39
N ILE A 4 -76.77 20.59 -4.37
CA ILE A 4 -75.88 19.83 -3.46
C ILE A 4 -75.26 18.64 -4.21
N PHE A 5 -76.05 17.95 -5.03
CA PHE A 5 -75.57 16.88 -5.90
C PHE A 5 -74.50 17.40 -6.89
N LEU A 6 -74.74 18.54 -7.53
CA LEU A 6 -73.76 19.20 -8.40
C LEU A 6 -72.46 19.58 -7.66
N SER A 7 -72.56 20.10 -6.44
CA SER A 7 -71.38 20.43 -5.62
C SER A 7 -70.57 19.20 -5.23
N ILE A 8 -71.22 18.09 -4.90
CA ILE A 8 -70.57 16.81 -4.56
C ILE A 8 -69.88 16.21 -5.79
N VAL A 9 -70.54 16.23 -6.95
CA VAL A 9 -69.95 15.76 -8.21
C VAL A 9 -68.74 16.61 -8.60
N LEU A 10 -68.82 17.93 -8.45
CA LEU A 10 -67.70 18.83 -8.74
C LEU A 10 -66.50 18.55 -7.81
N LEU A 11 -66.75 18.38 -6.50
CA LEU A 11 -65.70 18.03 -5.53
C LEU A 11 -65.03 16.69 -5.85
N LEU A 12 -65.81 15.66 -6.23
CA LEU A 12 -65.28 14.36 -6.65
C LEU A 12 -64.41 14.46 -7.91
N THR A 13 -64.82 15.27 -8.91
CA THR A 13 -64.03 15.45 -10.14
C THR A 13 -62.69 16.18 -9.92
N VAL A 14 -62.66 17.15 -8.99
CA VAL A 14 -61.42 17.87 -8.63
C VAL A 14 -60.46 16.94 -7.88
N SER A 15 -60.97 16.06 -7.01
CA SER A 15 -60.13 15.09 -6.28
C SER A 15 -59.48 14.04 -7.19
N ILE A 16 -60.17 13.58 -8.23
CA ILE A 16 -59.64 12.59 -9.18
C ILE A 16 -58.52 13.18 -10.05
N SER A 17 -58.61 14.48 -10.39
CA SER A 17 -57.64 15.17 -11.25
C SER A 17 -56.27 15.36 -10.59
N TRP A 18 -56.19 15.35 -9.25
CA TRP A 18 -54.93 15.52 -8.52
C TRP A 18 -54.10 14.23 -8.39
N SER A 19 -54.66 13.06 -8.73
CA SER A 19 -54.01 11.77 -8.51
C SER A 19 -53.18 11.26 -9.71
N GLN A 20 -53.21 11.92 -10.86
CA GLN A 20 -52.48 11.49 -12.06
C GLN A 20 -51.07 12.10 -12.11
N ARG A 21 -50.16 11.65 -11.25
CA ARG A 21 -48.72 11.90 -11.47
C ARG A 21 -48.16 10.84 -12.40
N ASN A 22 -47.73 11.26 -13.58
CA ASN A 22 -47.02 10.37 -14.50
C ASN A 22 -45.68 9.96 -13.89
N GLN A 23 -45.41 8.66 -13.84
CA GLN A 23 -44.11 8.14 -13.46
C GLN A 23 -43.09 8.51 -14.54
N ILE A 24 -41.99 9.14 -14.15
CA ILE A 24 -40.92 9.52 -15.07
C ILE A 24 -39.87 8.43 -15.06
N ILE A 25 -39.88 7.63 -16.12
CA ILE A 25 -38.99 6.49 -16.29
C ILE A 25 -37.83 6.90 -17.22
N ALA A 26 -36.62 6.57 -16.82
CA ALA A 26 -35.43 6.61 -17.67
C ALA A 26 -34.81 5.22 -17.77
N TYR A 27 -33.92 5.04 -18.73
CA TYR A 27 -33.10 3.84 -18.80
C TYR A 27 -31.65 4.18 -19.16
N ILE A 28 -30.78 3.22 -18.89
CA ILE A 28 -29.36 3.26 -19.22
C ILE A 28 -28.93 1.96 -19.87
N ASP A 29 -27.78 2.00 -20.50
CA ASP A 29 -27.03 0.85 -20.95
C ASP A 29 -25.71 0.78 -20.15
N MET A 30 -25.69 -0.06 -19.10
CA MET A 30 -24.53 -0.14 -18.19
C MET A 30 -23.29 -0.66 -18.91
N GLU A 31 -23.44 -1.63 -19.81
CA GLU A 31 -22.34 -2.16 -20.62
C GLU A 31 -21.71 -1.06 -21.46
N TYR A 32 -22.52 -0.31 -22.22
CA TYR A 32 -22.04 0.85 -22.98
C TYR A 32 -21.37 1.90 -22.09
N ILE A 33 -21.93 2.22 -20.92
CA ILE A 33 -21.31 3.18 -19.99
C ILE A 33 -19.94 2.68 -19.55
N LEU A 34 -19.84 1.43 -19.09
CA LEU A 34 -18.58 0.87 -18.58
C LEU A 34 -17.52 0.79 -19.68
N GLU A 35 -17.86 0.35 -20.89
CA GLU A 35 -16.92 0.27 -22.02
C GLU A 35 -16.32 1.64 -22.41
N ASN A 36 -17.05 2.73 -22.17
CA ASN A 36 -16.59 4.09 -22.48
C ASN A 36 -15.88 4.77 -21.31
N VAL A 37 -15.77 4.12 -20.14
CA VAL A 37 -15.02 4.64 -18.98
C VAL A 37 -13.57 4.14 -19.03
N PRO A 38 -12.56 5.01 -19.17
CA PRO A 38 -11.16 4.60 -19.29
C PRO A 38 -10.67 3.70 -18.15
N GLU A 39 -11.10 3.99 -16.91
CA GLU A 39 -10.76 3.23 -15.72
C GLU A 39 -11.25 1.76 -15.80
N TYR A 40 -12.36 1.52 -16.52
CA TYR A 40 -12.88 0.17 -16.74
C TYR A 40 -12.02 -0.62 -17.73
N LEU A 41 -11.57 0.03 -18.80
CA LEU A 41 -10.65 -0.58 -19.77
C LEU A 41 -9.31 -0.94 -19.11
N GLU A 42 -8.79 -0.08 -18.23
CA GLU A 42 -7.58 -0.37 -17.45
C GLU A 42 -7.79 -1.55 -16.49
N ALA A 43 -8.93 -1.59 -15.79
CA ALA A 43 -9.30 -2.70 -14.92
C ALA A 43 -9.42 -4.02 -15.70
N GLN A 44 -10.05 -3.98 -16.89
CA GLN A 44 -10.21 -5.14 -17.75
C GLN A 44 -8.86 -5.66 -18.25
N ASN A 45 -7.99 -4.76 -18.74
CA ASN A 45 -6.63 -5.13 -19.15
C ASN A 45 -5.83 -5.76 -18.00
N THR A 46 -5.93 -5.19 -16.79
CA THR A 46 -5.27 -5.72 -15.59
C THR A 46 -5.76 -7.13 -15.24
N LEU A 47 -7.07 -7.37 -15.35
CA LEU A 47 -7.66 -8.69 -15.14
C LEU A 47 -7.18 -9.67 -16.21
N ASP A 48 -7.18 -9.29 -17.48
CA ASP A 48 -6.79 -10.15 -18.60
C ASP A 48 -5.32 -10.57 -18.50
N GLU A 49 -4.43 -9.66 -18.09
CA GLU A 49 -3.03 -10.00 -17.80
C GLU A 49 -2.87 -11.06 -16.70
N LYS A 50 -3.71 -11.01 -15.67
CA LYS A 50 -3.71 -12.01 -14.59
C LYS A 50 -4.27 -13.35 -15.07
N VAL A 51 -5.35 -13.32 -15.85
CA VAL A 51 -5.95 -14.52 -16.46
C VAL A 51 -4.95 -15.22 -17.36
N VAL A 52 -4.20 -14.50 -18.20
CA VAL A 52 -3.15 -15.08 -19.05
C VAL A 52 -2.06 -15.77 -18.20
N LYS A 53 -1.65 -15.15 -17.09
CA LYS A 53 -0.67 -15.74 -16.17
C LYS A 53 -1.20 -17.03 -15.53
N TRP A 54 -2.44 -17.04 -15.05
CA TRP A 54 -3.06 -18.24 -14.47
C TRP A 54 -3.21 -19.36 -15.49
N ARG A 55 -3.68 -19.06 -16.71
CA ARG A 55 -3.75 -20.05 -17.80
C ARG A 55 -2.39 -20.64 -18.11
N LYS A 56 -1.34 -19.81 -18.21
CA LYS A 56 0.02 -20.30 -18.44
C LYS A 56 0.53 -21.23 -17.33
N THR A 57 0.16 -20.95 -16.07
CA THR A 57 0.48 -21.84 -14.95
C THR A 57 -0.24 -23.18 -15.10
N LEU A 58 -1.55 -23.18 -15.35
CA LEU A 58 -2.33 -24.40 -15.57
C LEU A 58 -1.79 -25.22 -16.75
N ASP A 59 -1.49 -24.57 -17.88
CA ASP A 59 -0.92 -25.23 -19.06
C ASP A 59 0.45 -25.85 -18.81
N LYS A 60 1.24 -25.27 -17.88
CA LYS A 60 2.54 -25.83 -17.47
C LYS A 60 2.34 -27.11 -16.66
N GLU A 61 1.46 -27.06 -15.66
CA GLU A 61 1.16 -28.23 -14.81
C GLU A 61 0.49 -29.35 -15.61
N ALA A 62 -0.44 -29.01 -16.51
CA ALA A 62 -1.08 -29.97 -17.41
C ALA A 62 -0.05 -30.68 -18.30
N ARG A 63 0.88 -29.92 -18.91
CA ARG A 63 1.96 -30.53 -19.72
C ARG A 63 2.88 -31.41 -18.90
N PHE A 64 3.20 -31.01 -17.67
CA PHE A 64 4.02 -31.83 -16.78
C PHE A 64 3.35 -33.18 -16.47
N ILE A 65 2.04 -33.18 -16.21
CA ILE A 65 1.26 -34.41 -16.00
C ILE A 65 1.27 -35.29 -17.25
N GLU A 66 1.13 -34.71 -18.45
CA GLU A 66 1.18 -35.48 -19.70
C GLU A 66 2.56 -36.12 -19.95
N VAL A 67 3.65 -35.44 -19.58
CA VAL A 67 5.00 -36.02 -19.61
C VAL A 67 5.08 -37.22 -18.65
N LEU A 68 4.64 -37.08 -17.40
CA LEU A 68 4.65 -38.19 -16.43
C LEU A 68 3.87 -39.41 -16.90
N LYS A 69 2.70 -39.19 -17.53
CA LYS A 69 1.90 -40.28 -18.12
C LYS A 69 2.63 -40.96 -19.28
N SER A 70 3.25 -40.18 -20.15
CA SER A 70 4.02 -40.69 -21.28
C SER A 70 5.22 -41.51 -20.81
N ASP A 71 5.95 -41.00 -19.81
CA ASP A 71 7.12 -41.67 -19.24
C ASP A 71 6.72 -43.00 -18.60
N LEU A 72 5.66 -43.00 -17.77
CA LEU A 72 5.12 -44.23 -17.20
C LEU A 72 4.70 -45.23 -18.29
N ALA A 73 4.04 -44.78 -19.36
CA ALA A 73 3.62 -45.66 -20.45
C ALA A 73 4.81 -46.32 -21.17
N ASN A 74 5.92 -45.59 -21.35
CA ASN A 74 7.14 -46.10 -21.98
C ASN A 74 7.92 -47.05 -21.06
N GLU A 75 7.98 -46.76 -19.76
CA GLU A 75 8.75 -47.52 -18.78
C GLU A 75 7.96 -48.69 -18.17
N LYS A 76 6.63 -48.76 -18.36
CA LYS A 76 5.75 -49.77 -17.75
C LYS A 76 6.21 -51.21 -17.94
N ALA A 77 6.85 -51.52 -19.07
CA ALA A 77 7.32 -52.86 -19.40
C ALA A 77 8.52 -53.34 -18.55
N ILE A 78 9.26 -52.41 -17.93
CA ILE A 78 10.47 -52.71 -17.14
C ILE A 78 10.28 -52.44 -15.64
N LEU A 79 9.16 -51.84 -15.23
CA LEU A 79 8.86 -51.50 -13.84
C LEU A 79 8.18 -52.65 -13.09
N THR A 80 8.40 -52.70 -11.77
CA THR A 80 7.65 -53.59 -10.88
C THR A 80 6.22 -53.05 -10.67
N LYS A 81 5.30 -53.93 -10.27
CA LYS A 81 3.91 -53.55 -10.01
C LYS A 81 3.80 -52.42 -8.96
N ASP A 82 4.57 -52.50 -7.89
CA ASP A 82 4.54 -51.52 -6.80
C ASP A 82 5.00 -50.13 -7.27
N LEU A 83 6.04 -50.07 -8.12
CA LEU A 83 6.51 -48.79 -8.69
C LEU A 83 5.51 -48.20 -9.70
N ILE A 84 4.80 -49.04 -10.44
CA ILE A 84 3.72 -48.58 -11.33
C ILE A 84 2.60 -47.96 -10.51
N GLU A 85 2.17 -48.61 -9.43
CA GLU A 85 1.11 -48.12 -8.55
C GLU A 85 1.49 -46.78 -7.89
N GLU A 86 2.73 -46.64 -7.40
CA GLU A 86 3.26 -45.38 -6.85
C GLU A 86 3.22 -44.24 -7.90
N LYS A 87 3.63 -44.52 -9.14
CA LYS A 87 3.61 -43.54 -10.23
C LYS A 87 2.19 -43.16 -10.66
N GLU A 88 1.28 -44.12 -10.72
CA GLU A 88 -0.13 -43.89 -11.02
C GLU A 88 -0.79 -43.03 -9.92
N GLU A 89 -0.46 -43.26 -8.65
CA GLU A 89 -0.90 -42.43 -7.53
C GLU A 89 -0.32 -41.00 -7.61
N GLU A 90 0.98 -40.86 -7.89
CA GLU A 90 1.63 -39.54 -8.08
C GLU A 90 0.93 -38.72 -9.18
N ILE A 91 0.64 -39.36 -10.32
CA ILE A 91 -0.09 -38.73 -11.43
C ILE A 91 -1.50 -38.33 -11.00
N ALA A 92 -2.22 -39.21 -10.32
CA ALA A 92 -3.58 -38.95 -9.85
C ALA A 92 -3.63 -37.77 -8.86
N LEU A 93 -2.67 -37.70 -7.93
CA LEU A 93 -2.52 -36.58 -7.00
C LEU A 93 -2.28 -35.27 -7.75
N LYS A 94 -1.37 -35.25 -8.72
CA LYS A 94 -1.11 -34.04 -9.53
C LYS A 94 -2.31 -33.60 -10.36
N GLN A 95 -3.09 -34.55 -10.89
CA GLN A 95 -4.35 -34.25 -11.58
C GLN A 95 -5.39 -33.62 -10.64
N ASP A 96 -5.44 -34.07 -9.39
CA ASP A 96 -6.33 -33.47 -8.39
C ASP A 96 -5.87 -32.07 -7.98
N GLU A 97 -4.57 -31.88 -7.80
CA GLU A 97 -3.96 -30.56 -7.56
C GLU A 97 -4.24 -29.59 -8.70
N LEU A 98 -4.13 -30.02 -9.95
CA LEU A 98 -4.46 -29.21 -11.12
C LEU A 98 -5.93 -28.77 -11.11
N ARG A 99 -6.86 -29.70 -10.87
CA ARG A 99 -8.31 -29.39 -10.78
C ARG A 99 -8.60 -28.42 -9.64
N ARG A 100 -7.96 -28.60 -8.48
CA ARG A 100 -8.07 -27.68 -7.35
C ARG A 100 -7.54 -26.29 -7.70
N LEU A 101 -6.39 -26.21 -8.38
CA LEU A 101 -5.79 -24.96 -8.80
C LEU A 101 -6.65 -24.23 -9.84
N GLU A 102 -7.22 -24.97 -10.80
CA GLU A 102 -8.18 -24.44 -11.76
C GLU A 102 -9.41 -23.87 -11.06
N SER A 103 -9.99 -24.62 -10.11
CA SER A 103 -11.12 -24.12 -9.31
C SER A 103 -10.75 -22.92 -8.45
N LEU A 104 -9.51 -22.84 -7.96
CA LEU A 104 -9.04 -21.70 -7.17
C LEU A 104 -8.95 -20.43 -8.02
N TYR A 105 -8.55 -20.54 -9.29
CA TYR A 105 -8.51 -19.40 -10.21
C TYR A 105 -9.87 -19.06 -10.82
N PHE A 106 -10.58 -20.06 -11.34
CA PHE A 106 -11.74 -19.89 -12.22
C PHE A 106 -13.06 -20.44 -11.65
N GLY A 107 -13.06 -20.91 -10.40
CA GLY A 107 -14.29 -21.32 -9.73
C GLY A 107 -15.24 -20.14 -9.43
N PRO A 108 -16.47 -20.41 -8.98
CA PRO A 108 -17.49 -19.39 -8.72
C PRO A 108 -17.06 -18.30 -7.73
N ASN A 109 -16.18 -18.64 -6.79
CA ASN A 109 -15.55 -17.72 -5.84
C ASN A 109 -14.02 -17.70 -5.97
N GLY A 110 -13.51 -18.07 -7.15
CA GLY A 110 -12.08 -18.11 -7.43
C GLY A 110 -11.47 -16.71 -7.55
N ASP A 111 -10.15 -16.67 -7.66
CA ASP A 111 -9.37 -15.43 -7.75
C ASP A 111 -9.82 -14.53 -8.89
N MET A 112 -10.22 -15.10 -10.04
CA MET A 112 -10.72 -14.31 -11.17
C MET A 112 -11.97 -13.52 -10.81
N PHE A 113 -12.95 -14.18 -10.17
CA PHE A 113 -14.19 -13.54 -9.77
C PHE A 113 -13.94 -12.45 -8.71
N LEU A 114 -13.13 -12.78 -7.69
CA LEU A 114 -12.79 -11.84 -6.62
C LEU A 114 -12.04 -10.62 -7.16
N LEU A 115 -11.06 -10.84 -8.02
CA LEU A 115 -10.28 -9.77 -8.64
C LEU A 115 -11.15 -8.89 -9.54
N ARG A 116 -11.99 -9.50 -10.41
CA ARG A 116 -12.94 -8.75 -11.25
C ARG A 116 -13.85 -7.88 -10.38
N LYS A 117 -14.42 -8.45 -9.31
CA LYS A 117 -15.26 -7.71 -8.37
C LYS A 117 -14.50 -6.55 -7.73
N GLN A 118 -13.26 -6.76 -7.27
CA GLN A 118 -12.46 -5.72 -6.64
C GLN A 118 -12.13 -4.57 -7.60
N LEU A 119 -11.81 -4.86 -8.86
CA LEU A 119 -11.44 -3.87 -9.86
C LEU A 119 -12.65 -3.11 -10.42
N VAL A 120 -13.74 -3.83 -10.71
CA VAL A 120 -14.91 -3.27 -11.40
C VAL A 120 -15.89 -2.58 -10.44
N LYS A 121 -16.04 -3.08 -9.20
CA LYS A 121 -16.97 -2.51 -8.23
C LYS A 121 -16.80 -1.00 -7.97
N PRO A 122 -15.59 -0.45 -7.73
CA PRO A 122 -15.47 1.00 -7.50
C PRO A 122 -15.94 1.84 -8.69
N ILE A 123 -15.82 1.30 -9.91
CA ILE A 123 -16.26 1.95 -11.14
C ILE A 123 -17.79 1.89 -11.24
N GLN A 124 -18.38 0.73 -10.95
CA GLN A 124 -19.84 0.59 -10.86
C GLN A 124 -20.43 1.51 -9.79
N ASP A 125 -19.78 1.65 -8.62
CA ASP A 125 -20.21 2.55 -7.56
C ASP A 125 -20.18 4.01 -8.03
N GLN A 126 -19.17 4.41 -8.82
CA GLN A 126 -19.10 5.75 -9.44
C GLN A 126 -20.25 5.98 -10.43
N VAL A 127 -20.54 5.00 -11.29
CA VAL A 127 -21.67 5.05 -12.23
C VAL A 127 -22.99 5.16 -11.47
N TYR A 128 -23.17 4.34 -10.43
CA TYR A 128 -24.35 4.35 -9.58
C TYR A 128 -24.58 5.71 -8.91
N ASN A 129 -23.53 6.31 -8.34
CA ASN A 129 -23.60 7.64 -7.75
C ASN A 129 -23.98 8.71 -8.79
N ALA A 130 -23.45 8.61 -10.01
CA ALA A 130 -23.81 9.52 -11.11
C ALA A 130 -25.30 9.37 -11.49
N ILE A 131 -25.79 8.13 -11.59
CA ILE A 131 -27.21 7.83 -11.87
C ILE A 131 -28.10 8.41 -10.78
N GLN A 132 -27.79 8.17 -9.50
CA GLN A 132 -28.55 8.72 -8.37
C GLN A 132 -28.61 10.25 -8.42
N GLY A 133 -27.48 10.91 -8.68
CA GLY A 133 -27.42 12.36 -8.83
C GLY A 133 -28.25 12.89 -10.00
N ILE A 134 -28.25 12.18 -11.13
CA ILE A 134 -29.08 12.54 -12.29
C ILE A 134 -30.56 12.32 -12.00
N ALA A 135 -30.92 11.17 -11.44
CA ALA A 135 -32.29 10.82 -11.08
C ALA A 135 -32.90 11.84 -10.13
N ALA A 136 -32.18 12.23 -9.08
CA ALA A 136 -32.63 13.26 -8.14
C ALA A 136 -32.82 14.63 -8.81
N ARG A 137 -31.88 15.07 -9.67
CA ARG A 137 -31.98 16.37 -10.35
C ARG A 137 -33.07 16.42 -11.41
N LYS A 138 -33.26 15.32 -12.15
CA LYS A 138 -34.25 15.19 -13.24
C LYS A 138 -35.60 14.69 -12.77
N LYS A 139 -35.71 14.31 -11.48
CA LYS A 139 -36.92 13.76 -10.85
C LYS A 139 -37.40 12.49 -11.55
N TYR A 140 -36.46 11.61 -11.91
CA TYR A 140 -36.82 10.27 -12.38
C TYR A 140 -37.28 9.44 -11.19
N ASP A 141 -38.43 8.77 -11.36
CA ASP A 141 -38.97 7.85 -10.36
C ASP A 141 -38.28 6.48 -10.49
N PHE A 142 -37.93 6.09 -11.72
CA PHE A 142 -37.26 4.82 -12.02
C PHE A 142 -36.17 5.01 -13.07
N VAL A 143 -35.07 4.27 -12.89
CA VAL A 143 -34.01 4.11 -13.89
C VAL A 143 -33.78 2.62 -14.08
N PHE A 144 -34.00 2.12 -15.29
CA PHE A 144 -33.77 0.71 -15.63
C PHE A 144 -32.47 0.52 -16.39
N ASP A 145 -31.81 -0.59 -16.15
CA ASP A 145 -30.65 -1.01 -16.94
C ASP A 145 -31.10 -1.97 -18.04
N LYS A 146 -30.89 -1.58 -19.29
CA LYS A 146 -31.20 -2.38 -20.49
C LYS A 146 -30.25 -3.59 -20.64
N SER A 147 -29.06 -3.52 -20.06
CA SER A 147 -28.09 -4.63 -20.11
C SER A 147 -28.39 -5.73 -19.08
N SER A 148 -29.42 -5.54 -18.24
CA SER A 148 -29.90 -6.54 -17.29
C SER A 148 -30.81 -7.59 -17.94
N GLU A 149 -31.27 -8.56 -17.15
CA GLU A 149 -32.20 -9.63 -17.59
C GLU A 149 -33.58 -9.09 -18.07
N LEU A 150 -33.88 -7.81 -17.87
CA LEU A 150 -35.12 -7.20 -18.35
C LEU A 150 -35.09 -7.03 -19.87
N VAL A 151 -35.90 -7.82 -20.58
CA VAL A 151 -36.04 -7.69 -22.03
C VAL A 151 -36.82 -6.43 -22.40
N MET A 152 -36.12 -5.41 -22.92
CA MET A 152 -36.72 -4.19 -23.45
C MET A 152 -36.86 -4.28 -24.98
N LEU A 153 -38.08 -4.58 -25.46
CA LEU A 153 -38.35 -4.75 -26.89
C LEU A 153 -38.27 -3.44 -27.69
N TYR A 154 -38.70 -2.34 -27.08
CA TYR A 154 -38.66 -1.02 -27.69
C TYR A 154 -38.59 0.05 -26.60
N SER A 155 -37.80 1.08 -26.85
CA SER A 155 -37.77 2.29 -26.03
C SER A 155 -37.51 3.51 -26.90
N ASN A 156 -38.05 4.65 -26.47
CA ASN A 156 -37.75 5.92 -27.12
C ASN A 156 -36.41 6.44 -26.59
N LYS A 157 -35.46 6.72 -27.49
CA LYS A 157 -34.12 7.22 -27.17
C LYS A 157 -34.11 8.46 -26.26
N LYS A 158 -35.18 9.25 -26.24
CA LYS A 158 -35.29 10.41 -25.32
C LYS A 158 -35.25 10.05 -23.83
N TYR A 159 -35.55 8.79 -23.48
CA TYR A 159 -35.51 8.28 -22.11
C TYR A 159 -34.17 7.62 -21.77
N ASP A 160 -33.27 7.49 -22.76
CA ASP A 160 -31.89 7.05 -22.55
C ASP A 160 -31.11 8.17 -21.88
N ILE A 161 -30.50 7.86 -20.74
CA ILE A 161 -29.64 8.81 -20.03
C ILE A 161 -28.17 8.36 -19.99
N SER A 162 -27.78 7.35 -20.78
CA SER A 162 -26.43 6.78 -20.76
C SER A 162 -25.35 7.82 -21.07
N ASP A 163 -25.52 8.60 -22.14
CA ASP A 163 -24.58 9.69 -22.50
C ASP A 163 -24.54 10.79 -21.42
N LEU A 164 -25.65 11.03 -20.73
CA LEU A 164 -25.72 11.99 -19.64
C LEU A 164 -24.96 11.49 -18.40
N VAL A 165 -25.01 10.19 -18.13
CA VAL A 165 -24.24 9.53 -17.08
C VAL A 165 -22.76 9.62 -17.40
N LEU A 166 -22.34 9.24 -18.61
CA LEU A 166 -20.95 9.37 -19.09
C LEU A 166 -20.42 10.80 -18.93
N ALA A 167 -21.15 11.79 -19.42
CA ALA A 167 -20.76 13.19 -19.29
C ALA A 167 -20.65 13.66 -17.82
N THR A 168 -21.45 13.08 -16.92
CA THR A 168 -21.39 13.38 -15.48
C THR A 168 -20.15 12.76 -14.83
N ILE A 169 -19.83 11.51 -15.19
CA ILE A 169 -18.63 10.79 -14.74
C ILE A 169 -17.37 11.55 -15.18
N ASP A 170 -17.28 11.89 -16.47
CA ASP A 170 -16.16 12.64 -17.03
C ASP A 170 -15.97 14.00 -16.38
N ARG A 171 -17.07 14.73 -16.16
CA ARG A 171 -17.01 16.01 -15.46
C ARG A 171 -16.45 15.84 -14.05
N THR A 172 -16.92 14.84 -13.32
CA THR A 172 -16.47 14.56 -11.95
C THR A 172 -14.98 14.26 -11.94
N ARG A 173 -14.52 13.36 -12.83
CA ARG A 173 -13.11 13.03 -13.03
C ARG A 173 -12.25 14.26 -13.33
N LEU A 174 -12.69 15.16 -14.22
CA LEU A 174 -11.97 16.40 -14.54
C LEU A 174 -11.89 17.35 -13.34
N ILE A 175 -12.94 17.44 -12.54
CA ILE A 175 -12.97 18.24 -11.31
C ILE A 175 -12.00 17.66 -10.28
N ASP A 176 -12.03 16.35 -10.07
CA ASP A 176 -11.16 15.66 -9.12
C ASP A 176 -9.69 15.81 -9.51
N ASN A 177 -9.36 15.62 -10.79
CA ASN A 177 -8.01 15.86 -11.32
C ASN A 177 -7.56 17.32 -11.13
N LYS A 178 -8.47 18.28 -11.31
CA LYS A 178 -8.17 19.70 -11.08
C LYS A 178 -7.95 19.99 -9.60
N ASN A 179 -8.74 19.39 -8.72
CA ASN A 179 -8.61 19.54 -7.28
C ASN A 179 -7.33 18.88 -6.77
N ALA A 180 -6.99 17.67 -7.22
CA ALA A 180 -5.74 17.00 -6.93
C ALA A 180 -4.53 17.87 -7.32
N LYS A 181 -4.50 18.39 -8.56
CA LYS A 181 -3.45 19.32 -9.01
C LYS A 181 -3.38 20.60 -8.18
N ARG A 182 -4.50 21.10 -7.65
CA ARG A 182 -4.53 22.27 -6.76
C ARG A 182 -3.97 21.94 -5.39
N GLU A 183 -4.32 20.78 -4.83
CA GLU A 183 -3.81 20.32 -3.55
C GLU A 183 -2.33 19.98 -3.62
N GLU A 184 -1.86 19.35 -4.71
CA GLU A 184 -0.43 19.18 -5.00
C GLU A 184 0.30 20.52 -5.04
N LYS A 185 -0.24 21.52 -5.75
CA LYS A 185 0.36 22.86 -5.79
C LYS A 185 0.40 23.53 -4.42
N LYS A 186 -0.67 23.40 -3.61
CA LYS A 186 -0.72 23.92 -2.23
C LYS A 186 0.27 23.21 -1.32
N ASN A 187 0.44 21.90 -1.46
CA ASN A 187 1.38 21.11 -0.67
C ASN A 187 2.83 21.40 -1.10
N ALA A 188 3.09 21.58 -2.40
CA ALA A 188 4.38 22.00 -2.92
C ALA A 188 4.75 23.44 -2.49
N THR A 189 3.77 24.34 -2.32
CA THR A 189 4.01 25.68 -1.74
C THR A 189 4.13 25.68 -0.21
N LYS A 190 3.70 24.61 0.46
CA LYS A 190 3.93 24.37 1.90
C LYS A 190 5.27 23.70 2.20
N GLU A 191 6.00 23.22 1.19
CA GLU A 191 7.42 22.94 1.38
C GLU A 191 8.13 24.25 1.72
N LEU A 192 8.95 24.23 2.77
CA LEU A 192 9.79 25.36 3.18
C LEU A 192 10.45 25.97 1.94
N THR A 193 10.26 27.27 1.74
CA THR A 193 10.89 28.00 0.62
C THR A 193 12.39 27.72 0.56
N PRO A 194 13.06 27.84 -0.59
CA PRO A 194 14.51 27.65 -0.71
C PRO A 194 15.32 28.44 0.34
N GLN A 195 14.82 29.63 0.72
CA GLN A 195 15.39 30.46 1.78
C GLN A 195 15.21 29.84 3.18
N GLN A 196 14.07 29.24 3.48
CA GLN A 196 13.82 28.54 4.74
C GLN A 196 14.61 27.23 4.84
N LYS A 197 14.72 26.45 3.74
CA LYS A 197 15.59 25.27 3.67
C LYS A 197 17.07 25.65 3.85
N GLN A 198 17.54 26.74 3.24
CA GLN A 198 18.89 27.25 3.48
C GLN A 198 19.10 27.77 4.91
N ALA A 199 18.11 28.41 5.52
CA ALA A 199 18.20 28.89 6.90
C ALA A 199 18.27 27.73 7.91
N LEU A 200 17.52 26.65 7.69
CA LEU A 200 17.61 25.42 8.48
C LEU A 200 18.95 24.71 8.28
N ALA A 201 19.39 24.51 7.04
CA ALA A 201 20.70 23.91 6.76
C ALA A 201 21.86 24.72 7.37
N LYS A 202 21.79 26.06 7.35
CA LYS A 202 22.77 26.94 8.01
C LYS A 202 22.74 26.80 9.53
N LYS A 203 21.55 26.66 10.14
CA LYS A 203 21.40 26.44 11.58
C LYS A 203 21.94 25.06 11.99
N GLU A 204 21.61 24.02 11.22
CA GLU A 204 22.09 22.66 11.44
C GLU A 204 23.62 22.57 11.32
N ALA A 205 24.20 23.15 10.27
CA ALA A 205 25.66 23.22 10.09
C ALA A 205 26.35 24.03 11.20
N ALA A 206 25.71 25.10 11.71
CA ALA A 206 26.24 25.86 12.84
C ALA A 206 26.21 25.05 14.15
N VAL A 207 25.13 24.29 14.39
CA VAL A 207 25.01 23.42 15.56
C VAL A 207 25.99 22.24 15.48
N GLU A 208 26.16 21.64 14.31
CA GLU A 208 27.12 20.55 14.08
C GLU A 208 28.56 21.02 14.29
N LYS A 209 28.93 22.19 13.75
CA LYS A 209 30.24 22.80 14.00
C LYS A 209 30.45 23.13 15.49
N GLN A 210 29.42 23.60 16.17
CA GLN A 210 29.49 23.89 17.61
C GLN A 210 29.65 22.61 18.45
N LEU A 211 29.00 21.52 18.05
CA LEU A 211 29.15 20.20 18.66
C LEU A 211 30.55 19.63 18.42
N SER A 212 31.07 19.68 17.19
CA SER A 212 32.42 19.22 16.87
C SER A 212 33.49 20.02 17.61
N ASP A 213 33.35 21.35 17.68
CA ASP A 213 34.26 22.21 18.45
C ASP A 213 34.22 21.88 19.95
N ARG A 214 33.03 21.53 20.49
CA ARG A 214 32.87 21.12 21.89
C ARG A 214 33.50 19.76 22.16
N GLU A 215 33.39 18.80 21.24
CA GLU A 215 34.06 17.51 21.33
C GLU A 215 35.58 17.62 21.22
N ALA A 216 36.09 18.41 20.28
CA ALA A 216 37.51 18.70 20.15
C ALA A 216 38.07 19.35 21.43
N LYS A 217 37.34 20.31 22.01
CA LYS A 217 37.70 20.93 23.30
C LYS A 217 37.70 19.92 24.45
N LYS A 218 36.73 19.01 24.52
CA LYS A 218 36.69 17.94 25.53
C LYS A 218 37.88 17.00 25.40
N LYS A 219 38.19 16.54 24.19
CA LYS A 219 39.36 15.67 23.92
C LYS A 219 40.68 16.36 24.27
N ALA A 220 40.84 17.63 23.87
CA ALA A 220 42.03 18.41 24.23
C ALA A 220 42.18 18.60 25.75
N LEU A 221 41.06 18.79 26.47
CA LEU A 221 41.07 18.91 27.93
C LEU A 221 41.43 17.58 28.61
N GLU A 222 40.92 16.45 28.11
CA GLU A 222 41.30 15.11 28.60
C GLU A 222 42.78 14.82 28.39
N GLU A 223 43.32 15.09 27.20
CA GLU A 223 44.75 14.93 26.92
C GLU A 223 45.61 15.81 27.84
N ARG A 224 45.23 17.07 28.03
CA ARG A 224 45.90 17.96 28.99
C ARG A 224 45.83 17.44 30.43
N ARG A 225 44.71 16.83 30.83
CA ARG A 225 44.56 16.20 32.15
C ARG A 225 45.46 14.98 32.31
N LYS A 226 45.53 14.10 31.29
CA LYS A 226 46.44 12.94 31.27
C LYS A 226 47.90 13.37 31.34
N GLU A 227 48.28 14.38 30.55
CA GLU A 227 49.65 14.92 30.57
C GLU A 227 50.00 15.50 31.94
N LEU A 228 49.09 16.24 32.58
CA LEU A 228 49.29 16.77 33.93
C LEU A 228 49.42 15.64 34.98
N ILE A 229 48.63 14.57 34.86
CA ILE A 229 48.74 13.40 35.73
C ILE A 229 50.11 12.74 35.53
N ARG A 230 50.54 12.52 34.29
CA ARG A 230 51.86 11.94 33.98
C ARG A 230 53.00 12.77 34.55
N LYS A 231 52.97 14.10 34.36
CA LYS A 231 53.95 15.03 34.96
C LYS A 231 53.95 14.97 36.49
N ARG A 232 52.78 14.79 37.13
CA ARG A 232 52.68 14.62 38.59
C ARG A 232 53.28 13.29 39.04
N GLU A 233 53.03 12.21 38.32
CA GLU A 233 53.59 10.89 38.60
C GLU A 233 55.11 10.88 38.42
N GLU A 234 55.63 11.40 37.30
CA GLU A 234 57.07 11.58 37.06
C GLU A 234 57.72 12.40 38.18
N LYS A 235 57.08 13.49 38.62
CA LYS A 235 57.56 14.29 39.76
C LYS A 235 57.55 13.52 41.08
N ARG A 236 56.51 12.72 41.34
CA ARG A 236 56.42 11.86 42.55
C ARG A 236 57.49 10.78 42.55
N GLU A 237 57.70 10.12 41.42
CA GLU A 237 58.79 9.15 41.19
C GLU A 237 60.16 9.78 41.46
N LEU A 238 60.44 10.96 40.89
CA LEU A 238 61.69 11.68 41.11
C LEU A 238 61.88 12.02 42.60
N LEU A 239 60.82 12.48 43.27
CA LEU A 239 60.87 12.75 44.71
C LEU A 239 61.08 11.48 45.54
N ARG A 240 60.48 10.33 45.15
CA ARG A 240 60.69 9.04 45.82
C ARG A 240 62.14 8.60 45.67
N LYS A 241 62.70 8.63 44.45
CA LYS A 241 64.12 8.35 44.18
C LYS A 241 65.05 9.28 44.96
N LYS A 242 64.74 10.58 45.05
CA LYS A 242 65.50 11.53 45.89
C LYS A 242 65.42 11.19 47.38
N LYS A 243 64.26 10.82 47.90
CA LYS A 243 64.08 10.41 49.30
C LYS A 243 64.82 9.10 49.61
N GLU A 244 64.73 8.11 48.73
CA GLU A 244 65.45 6.83 48.85
C GLU A 244 66.97 7.05 48.81
N ALA A 245 67.47 7.86 47.86
CA ALA A 245 68.88 8.22 47.80
C ALA A 245 69.35 8.97 49.07
N LEU A 246 68.53 9.89 49.60
CA LEU A 246 68.83 10.58 50.85
C LEU A 246 68.84 9.61 52.04
N ARG A 247 67.87 8.69 52.11
CA ARG A 247 67.80 7.66 53.16
C ARG A 247 69.01 6.74 53.09
N LYS A 248 69.41 6.29 51.89
CA LYS A 248 70.60 5.49 51.69
C LYS A 248 71.86 6.24 52.11
N LYS A 249 72.01 7.52 51.72
CA LYS A 249 73.11 8.36 52.22
C LYS A 249 73.13 8.51 53.74
N LYS A 250 71.96 8.66 54.39
CA LYS A 250 71.86 8.70 55.86
C LYS A 250 72.20 7.37 56.51
N GLU A 251 71.76 6.25 55.94
CA GLU A 251 72.09 4.90 56.42
C GLU A 251 73.59 4.61 56.23
N ASP A 252 74.18 5.00 55.10
CA ASP A 252 75.62 4.87 54.84
C ASP A 252 76.42 5.75 55.80
N GLN A 253 76.01 7.01 56.03
CA GLN A 253 76.61 7.89 57.05
C GLN A 253 76.51 7.29 58.46
N LYS A 254 75.35 6.74 58.82
CA LYS A 254 75.14 6.12 60.14
C LYS A 254 76.03 4.88 60.32
N LYS A 255 76.15 4.03 59.28
CA LYS A 255 77.07 2.88 59.30
C LYS A 255 78.54 3.31 59.36
N GLU A 256 78.90 4.39 58.68
CA GLU A 256 80.26 4.93 58.71
C GLU A 256 80.58 5.56 60.08
N GLN A 257 79.57 6.11 60.75
CA GLN A 257 79.65 6.63 62.12
C GLN A 257 79.70 5.48 63.16
N GLU A 258 78.84 4.47 63.05
CA GLU A 258 78.86 3.24 63.86
C GLU A 258 80.21 2.50 63.73
N LYS A 259 80.78 2.40 62.51
CA LYS A 259 82.13 1.84 62.32
C LYS A 259 83.25 2.68 62.94
N LYS A 260 83.08 4.01 63.01
CA LYS A 260 84.04 4.89 63.70
C LYS A 260 83.90 4.78 65.21
N ASP A 261 82.69 4.58 65.71
CA ASP A 261 82.41 4.39 67.14
C ASP A 261 82.85 2.99 67.61
N GLU A 262 82.69 1.94 66.79
CA GLU A 262 83.20 0.57 67.08
C GLU A 262 84.73 0.44 67.04
N ASN A 263 85.43 1.29 66.27
CA ASN A 263 86.90 1.30 66.27
C ASN A 263 87.51 2.13 67.42
N ASN A 264 86.68 2.85 68.20
CA ASN A 264 87.11 3.74 69.28
C ASN A 264 86.71 3.24 70.68
N ASN A 265 86.28 1.98 70.80
CA ASN A 265 85.89 1.33 72.06
C ASN A 265 86.57 -0.05 72.17
#